data_AF-A0A1J5T0J7-F1
#
_entry.id   AF-A0A1J5T0J7-F1
#
_cell.length_a   1.000
_cell.length_b   1.000
_cell.length_c   1.000
_cell.angle_alpha   90.00
_cell.angle_beta   90.00
_cell.angle_gamma   90.00
#
_symmetry.space_group_name_H-M   'P 1'
#
loop_
_entity.id
_entity.type
_entity.pdbx_description
1 polymer ?
#
loop_
_entity_poly.entity_id
_entity_poly.type
_entity_poly.pdbx_seq_one_letter_code
_entity_poly.pdbx_strand_id
1 'polypeptide(L)'
;MKKTLSIIFGLVAWFAVIVQYYLMMENRVASIAETTIRFFSFFTILTNSLVAIYFTLIIFKIKNGWFAIADKPGTLTALTVYITIVGLVYQILLRHVWQPEGLQMIVDELLHSLIPVAVIIYWYMYENKSLVSYKQITNWLIYPLMYLIYILIRGNFSGFYPYPFINVINLGITKVLINSVLLIALFTGLSALFIRIGRAVKNK
;
A
#
# COMPACT_ATOMS: atom_id res chain seq x y z
N MET A 1 23.49 9.11 3.53
CA MET A 1 22.67 7.88 3.77
C MET A 1 21.21 8.05 3.32
N LYS A 2 20.44 9.02 3.86
CA LYS A 2 19.02 9.22 3.51
C LYS A 2 18.72 9.29 2.00
N LYS A 3 19.49 10.09 1.25
CA LYS A 3 19.33 10.22 -0.22
C LYS A 3 19.57 8.90 -0.95
N THR A 4 20.65 8.19 -0.62
CA THR A 4 21.00 6.89 -1.23
C THR A 4 19.91 5.85 -0.99
N LEU A 5 19.41 5.72 0.26
CA LEU A 5 18.31 4.80 0.57
C LEU A 5 17.02 5.16 -0.18
N SER A 6 16.73 6.46 -0.30
CA SER A 6 15.55 6.93 -1.05
C SER A 6 15.64 6.55 -2.53
N ILE A 7 16.83 6.68 -3.14
CA ILE A 7 17.08 6.26 -4.52
C ILE A 7 16.88 4.75 -4.67
N ILE A 8 17.50 3.94 -3.81
CA ILE A 8 17.41 2.48 -3.88
C ILE A 8 15.95 2.03 -3.72
N PHE A 9 15.25 2.49 -2.68
CA PHE A 9 13.87 2.08 -2.42
C PHE A 9 12.91 2.59 -3.50
N GLY A 10 13.13 3.80 -4.02
CA GLY A 10 12.36 4.32 -5.16
C GLY A 10 12.54 3.48 -6.43
N LEU A 11 13.79 3.11 -6.77
CA LEU A 11 14.08 2.28 -7.94
C LEU A 11 13.49 0.87 -7.81
N VAL A 12 13.62 0.24 -6.63
CA VAL A 12 13.03 -1.07 -6.36
C VAL A 12 11.51 -1.03 -6.46
N ALA A 13 10.87 0.01 -5.90
CA ALA A 13 9.41 0.16 -5.99
C ALA A 13 8.93 0.40 -7.43
N TRP A 14 9.62 1.26 -8.19
CA TRP A 14 9.31 1.46 -9.62
C TRP A 14 9.51 0.17 -10.42
N PHE A 15 10.63 -0.53 -10.22
CA PHE A 15 10.89 -1.82 -10.86
C PHE A 15 9.77 -2.81 -10.58
N ALA A 16 9.40 -3.01 -9.31
CA ALA A 16 8.37 -3.98 -8.93
C ALA A 16 7.01 -3.65 -9.56
N VAL A 17 6.57 -2.39 -9.53
CA VAL A 17 5.29 -1.97 -10.12
C VAL A 17 5.31 -2.11 -11.65
N ILE A 18 6.37 -1.67 -12.31
CA ILE A 18 6.47 -1.72 -13.79
C ILE A 18 6.53 -3.16 -14.28
N VAL A 19 7.35 -4.00 -13.66
CA VAL A 19 7.47 -5.40 -14.06
C VAL A 19 6.18 -6.16 -13.75
N GLN A 20 5.50 -5.88 -12.63
CA GLN A 20 4.19 -6.48 -12.36
C GLN A 20 3.15 -6.09 -13.42
N TYR A 21 3.17 -4.85 -13.90
CA TYR A 21 2.30 -4.41 -14.99
C TYR A 21 2.60 -5.14 -16.30
N TYR A 22 3.88 -5.26 -16.65
CA TYR A 22 4.34 -6.00 -17.81
C TYR A 22 3.88 -7.46 -17.76
N LEU A 23 4.13 -8.15 -16.65
CA LEU A 23 3.71 -9.55 -16.45
C LEU A 23 2.19 -9.71 -16.54
N MET A 24 1.42 -8.76 -15.98
CA MET A 24 -0.03 -8.80 -16.07
C MET A 24 -0.54 -8.55 -17.50
N MET A 25 0.17 -7.75 -18.30
CA MET A 25 -0.16 -7.51 -19.71
C MET A 25 0.19 -8.68 -20.62
N GLU A 26 1.31 -9.35 -20.33
CA GLU A 26 1.73 -10.57 -21.01
C GLU A 26 0.72 -11.70 -20.78
N ASN A 27 0.26 -11.85 -19.54
CA ASN A 27 -0.70 -12.90 -19.11
C ASN A 27 -2.16 -12.43 -19.07
N ARG A 28 -2.50 -11.37 -19.81
CA ARG A 28 -3.83 -10.75 -19.72
C ARG A 28 -4.92 -11.71 -20.21
N VAL A 29 -6.04 -11.71 -19.49
CA VAL A 29 -7.27 -12.45 -19.86
C VAL A 29 -8.41 -11.54 -20.27
N ALA A 30 -8.15 -10.25 -20.36
CA ALA A 30 -9.11 -9.21 -20.73
C ALA A 30 -8.49 -8.24 -21.74
N SER A 31 -9.29 -7.28 -22.21
CA SER A 31 -8.77 -6.20 -23.05
C SER A 31 -7.65 -5.44 -22.34
N ILE A 32 -6.81 -4.74 -23.10
CA ILE A 32 -5.72 -3.92 -22.53
C ILE A 32 -6.30 -2.91 -21.52
N ALA A 33 -7.36 -2.20 -21.90
CA ALA A 33 -8.01 -1.23 -21.03
C ALA A 33 -8.51 -1.86 -19.71
N GLU A 34 -9.24 -2.98 -19.78
CA GLU A 34 -9.73 -3.66 -18.57
C GLU A 34 -8.59 -4.22 -17.73
N THR A 35 -7.53 -4.73 -18.35
CA THR A 35 -6.34 -5.24 -17.65
C THR A 35 -5.63 -4.11 -16.90
N THR A 36 -5.48 -2.94 -17.52
CA THR A 36 -4.94 -1.75 -16.84
C THR A 36 -5.82 -1.33 -15.66
N ILE A 37 -7.14 -1.35 -15.82
CA ILE A 37 -8.05 -1.02 -14.72
C ILE A 37 -7.94 -2.05 -13.58
N ARG A 38 -7.88 -3.36 -13.89
CA ARG A 38 -7.70 -4.42 -12.89
C ARG A 38 -6.37 -4.25 -12.15
N PHE A 39 -5.29 -3.93 -12.85
CA PHE A 39 -3.99 -3.66 -12.27
C PHE A 39 -4.07 -2.55 -11.19
N PHE A 40 -4.68 -1.42 -11.52
CA PHE A 40 -4.87 -0.32 -10.56
C PHE A 40 -6.01 -0.56 -9.55
N SER A 41 -6.76 -1.67 -9.66
CA SER A 41 -7.74 -2.08 -8.66
C SER A 41 -7.12 -2.82 -7.47
N PHE A 42 -5.84 -3.19 -7.54
CA PHE A 42 -5.13 -3.79 -6.40
C PHE A 42 -4.58 -2.71 -5.46
N PHE A 43 -4.93 -2.79 -4.16
CA PHE A 43 -4.37 -1.92 -3.12
C PHE A 43 -2.85 -2.02 -3.04
N THR A 44 -2.31 -3.23 -3.24
CA THR A 44 -0.87 -3.50 -3.34
C THR A 44 -0.20 -2.60 -4.38
N ILE A 45 -0.78 -2.51 -5.58
CA ILE A 45 -0.21 -1.76 -6.70
C ILE A 45 -0.30 -0.26 -6.42
N LEU A 46 -1.46 0.23 -6.00
CA LEU A 46 -1.63 1.64 -5.65
C LEU A 46 -0.66 2.06 -4.53
N THR A 47 -0.53 1.25 -3.48
CA THR A 47 0.33 1.57 -2.33
C THR A 47 1.81 1.51 -2.70
N ASN A 48 2.26 0.50 -3.45
CA ASN A 48 3.65 0.46 -3.93
C ASN A 48 3.96 1.60 -4.91
N SER A 49 2.97 2.03 -5.70
CA SER A 49 3.11 3.22 -6.57
C SER A 49 3.24 4.49 -5.72
N LEU A 50 2.46 4.62 -4.64
CA LEU A 50 2.63 5.72 -3.67
C LEU A 50 4.01 5.69 -3.01
N VAL A 51 4.55 4.50 -2.70
CA VAL A 51 5.93 4.36 -2.19
C VAL A 51 6.94 4.87 -3.21
N ALA A 52 6.83 4.44 -4.47
CA ALA A 52 7.71 4.87 -5.54
C ALA A 52 7.66 6.39 -5.75
N ILE A 53 6.45 6.96 -5.81
CA ILE A 53 6.21 8.41 -5.92
C ILE A 53 6.79 9.15 -4.71
N TYR A 54 6.53 8.68 -3.49
CA TYR A 54 7.06 9.31 -2.28
C TYR A 54 8.59 9.44 -2.34
N PHE A 55 9.29 8.35 -2.67
CA PHE A 55 10.74 8.41 -2.79
C PHE A 55 11.21 9.29 -3.94
N THR A 56 10.53 9.30 -5.09
CA THR A 56 10.80 10.24 -6.18
C THR A 56 10.70 11.70 -5.70
N LEU A 57 9.65 12.07 -4.97
CA LEU A 57 9.48 13.42 -4.44
C LEU A 57 10.61 13.82 -3.47
N ILE A 58 11.05 12.89 -2.61
CA ILE A 58 12.18 13.11 -1.70
C ILE A 58 13.51 13.29 -2.46
N ILE A 59 13.76 12.50 -3.51
CA ILE A 59 15.00 12.56 -4.31
C ILE A 59 15.13 13.90 -5.02
N PHE A 60 14.05 14.34 -5.68
CA PHE A 60 14.04 15.58 -6.46
C PHE A 60 13.72 16.83 -5.63
N LYS A 61 13.46 16.68 -4.32
CA LYS A 61 13.09 17.77 -3.41
C LYS A 61 11.92 18.59 -3.97
N ILE A 62 10.91 17.92 -4.54
CA ILE A 62 9.74 18.58 -5.11
C ILE A 62 8.84 19.02 -3.95
N LYS A 63 8.80 20.32 -3.68
CA LYS A 63 8.12 20.91 -2.50
C LYS A 63 6.97 21.86 -2.83
N ASN A 64 6.58 21.96 -4.10
CA ASN A 64 5.60 22.94 -4.55
C ASN A 64 4.23 22.29 -4.80
N GLY A 65 3.15 23.01 -4.48
CA GLY A 65 1.77 22.59 -4.74
C GLY A 65 1.36 21.31 -3.98
N TRP A 66 0.60 20.44 -4.65
CA TRP A 66 0.12 19.16 -4.11
C TRP A 66 1.25 18.23 -3.63
N PHE A 67 2.45 18.35 -4.21
CA PHE A 67 3.59 17.49 -3.92
C PHE A 67 4.31 17.83 -2.60
N ALA A 68 4.03 19.00 -2.00
CA ALA A 68 4.51 19.38 -0.67
C ALA A 68 4.05 18.40 0.43
N ILE A 69 3.06 17.54 0.13
CA ILE A 69 2.54 16.54 1.06
C ILE A 69 3.62 15.57 1.55
N ALA A 70 4.65 15.26 0.76
CA ALA A 70 5.73 14.36 1.14
C ALA A 70 6.55 14.86 2.35
N ASP A 71 6.61 16.18 2.54
CA ASP A 71 7.31 16.83 3.66
C ASP A 71 6.40 17.07 4.88
N LYS A 72 5.08 16.86 4.76
CA LYS A 72 4.17 17.03 5.90
C LYS A 72 4.43 15.94 6.95
N PRO A 73 4.52 16.30 8.24
CA PRO A 73 4.71 15.31 9.30
C PRO A 73 3.61 14.26 9.29
N GLY A 74 3.99 12.98 9.43
CA GLY A 74 3.05 11.87 9.43
C GLY A 74 2.67 11.34 8.05
N THR A 75 3.09 11.97 6.94
CA THR A 75 2.90 11.40 5.60
C THR A 75 3.65 10.07 5.44
N LEU A 76 4.90 10.01 5.90
CA LEU A 76 5.67 8.76 5.88
C LEU A 76 5.07 7.72 6.82
N THR A 77 4.51 8.12 7.97
CA THR A 77 3.79 7.24 8.88
C THR A 77 2.55 6.64 8.21
N ALA A 78 1.74 7.45 7.55
CA ALA A 78 0.57 6.98 6.80
C ALA A 78 0.97 5.97 5.73
N LEU A 79 1.96 6.30 4.91
CA LEU A 79 2.50 5.41 3.87
C LEU A 79 3.01 4.10 4.47
N THR A 80 3.68 4.17 5.62
CA THR A 80 4.19 3.00 6.34
C THR A 80 3.07 2.11 6.85
N VAL A 81 1.98 2.68 7.38
CA VAL A 81 0.79 1.91 7.78
C VAL A 81 0.21 1.18 6.57
N TYR A 82 0.04 1.88 5.44
CA TYR A 82 -0.56 1.29 4.24
C TYR A 82 0.26 0.12 3.70
N ILE A 83 1.58 0.31 3.56
CA ILE A 83 2.46 -0.73 3.04
C ILE A 83 2.65 -1.88 4.04
N THR A 84 2.56 -1.60 5.35
CA THR A 84 2.54 -2.66 6.38
C THR A 84 1.30 -3.53 6.22
N ILE A 85 0.14 -2.94 5.92
CA ILE A 85 -1.09 -3.70 5.68
C ILE A 85 -1.00 -4.54 4.42
N VAL A 86 -0.41 -4.00 3.33
CA VAL A 86 -0.11 -4.79 2.13
C VAL A 86 0.69 -6.04 2.49
N GLY A 87 1.77 -5.88 3.25
CA GLY A 87 2.58 -7.01 3.71
C GLY A 87 1.78 -7.98 4.59
N LEU A 88 1.14 -7.50 5.65
CA LEU A 88 0.41 -8.37 6.59
C LEU A 88 -0.73 -9.14 5.94
N VAL A 89 -1.56 -8.47 5.14
CA VAL A 89 -2.67 -9.12 4.43
C VAL A 89 -2.14 -10.18 3.49
N TYR A 90 -1.07 -9.91 2.76
CA TYR A 90 -0.47 -10.91 1.90
C TYR A 90 0.04 -12.11 2.69
N GLN A 91 0.87 -11.87 3.71
CA GLN A 91 1.52 -12.92 4.49
C GLN A 91 0.52 -13.82 5.22
N ILE A 92 -0.56 -13.25 5.74
CA ILE A 92 -1.55 -13.98 6.54
C ILE A 92 -2.66 -14.57 5.67
N LEU A 93 -3.16 -13.82 4.68
CA LEU A 93 -4.38 -14.17 3.95
C LEU A 93 -4.14 -14.66 2.53
N LEU A 94 -3.03 -14.30 1.87
CA LEU A 94 -2.87 -14.55 0.42
C LEU A 94 -1.72 -15.50 0.06
N ARG A 95 -0.63 -15.53 0.84
CA ARG A 95 0.57 -16.33 0.52
C ARG A 95 0.28 -17.82 0.30
N HIS A 96 -0.72 -18.38 1.00
CA HIS A 96 -1.05 -19.80 0.88
C HIS A 96 -1.93 -20.12 -0.34
N VAL A 97 -2.59 -19.13 -0.95
CA VAL A 97 -3.45 -19.32 -2.13
C VAL A 97 -2.83 -18.82 -3.44
N TRP A 98 -1.66 -18.20 -3.37
CA TRP A 98 -0.97 -17.61 -4.51
C TRP A 98 0.46 -18.14 -4.56
N GLN A 99 0.79 -18.93 -5.59
CA GLN A 99 2.08 -19.61 -5.76
C GLN A 99 2.72 -19.15 -7.07
N PRO A 100 3.25 -17.92 -7.14
CA PRO A 100 3.89 -17.41 -8.34
C PRO A 100 5.23 -18.10 -8.57
N GLU A 101 5.63 -18.25 -9.83
CA GLU A 101 6.91 -18.84 -10.22
C GLU A 101 7.76 -17.85 -11.03
N GLY A 102 9.06 -18.15 -11.17
CA GLY A 102 9.99 -17.38 -11.99
C GLY A 102 10.07 -15.90 -11.59
N LEU A 103 9.99 -15.01 -12.59
CA LEU A 103 10.07 -13.57 -12.36
C LEU A 103 8.89 -13.03 -11.53
N GLN A 104 7.70 -13.64 -11.65
CA GLN A 104 6.53 -13.22 -10.90
C GLN A 104 6.72 -13.45 -9.41
N MET A 105 7.40 -14.53 -9.01
CA MET A 105 7.75 -14.79 -7.61
C MET A 105 8.63 -13.69 -7.03
N ILE A 106 9.66 -13.27 -7.78
CA ILE A 106 10.57 -12.20 -7.34
C ILE A 106 9.80 -10.90 -7.14
N VAL A 107 9.00 -10.50 -8.13
CA VAL A 107 8.22 -9.26 -8.07
C VAL A 107 7.19 -9.29 -6.94
N ASP A 108 6.56 -10.43 -6.72
CA ASP A 108 5.59 -10.64 -5.64
C ASP A 108 6.24 -10.47 -4.26
N GLU A 109 7.44 -11.04 -4.04
CA GLU A 109 8.21 -10.83 -2.81
C GLU A 109 8.70 -9.38 -2.65
N LEU A 110 9.03 -8.68 -3.75
CA LEU A 110 9.36 -7.26 -3.68
C LEU A 110 8.16 -6.45 -3.17
N LEU A 111 6.98 -6.65 -3.77
CA LEU A 111 5.75 -5.90 -3.48
C LEU A 111 5.20 -6.18 -2.06
N HIS A 112 5.34 -7.40 -1.56
CA HIS A 112 4.69 -7.85 -0.33
C HIS A 112 5.62 -8.13 0.85
N SER A 113 6.93 -8.18 0.63
CA SER A 113 7.92 -8.45 1.69
C SER A 113 8.99 -7.37 1.75
N LEU A 114 9.81 -7.23 0.70
CA LEU A 114 11.00 -6.37 0.73
C LEU A 114 10.64 -4.89 0.88
N ILE A 115 9.74 -4.37 0.04
CA ILE A 115 9.34 -2.95 0.08
C ILE A 115 8.64 -2.61 1.40
N PRO A 116 7.66 -3.38 1.89
CA PRO A 116 7.07 -3.14 3.22
C PRO A 116 8.12 -3.02 4.34
N VAL A 117 9.05 -3.97 4.44
CA VAL A 117 10.10 -3.95 5.47
C VAL A 117 11.03 -2.75 5.28
N ALA A 118 11.44 -2.45 4.05
CA ALA A 118 12.29 -1.32 3.73
C ALA A 118 11.65 0.02 4.15
N VAL A 119 10.35 0.20 3.90
CA VAL A 119 9.63 1.42 4.28
C VAL A 119 9.46 1.52 5.80
N ILE A 120 9.19 0.42 6.51
CA ILE A 120 9.15 0.41 7.99
C ILE A 120 10.50 0.85 8.58
N ILE A 121 11.61 0.32 8.05
CA ILE A 121 12.96 0.72 8.45
C ILE A 121 13.19 2.20 8.14
N TYR A 122 12.80 2.66 6.94
CA TYR A 122 12.94 4.07 6.55
C TYR A 122 12.15 5.01 7.47
N TRP A 123 10.92 4.65 7.82
CA TRP A 123 10.09 5.36 8.78
C TRP A 123 10.74 5.44 10.15
N TYR A 124 11.28 4.32 10.64
CA TYR A 124 11.99 4.27 11.91
C TYR A 124 13.17 5.27 11.93
N MET A 125 13.93 5.35 10.84
CA MET A 125 15.08 6.25 10.73
C MET A 125 14.73 7.72 10.51
N TYR A 126 13.70 8.04 9.72
CA TYR A 126 13.57 9.39 9.13
C TYR A 126 12.25 10.13 9.39
N GLU A 127 11.21 9.47 9.89
CA GLU A 127 9.97 10.17 10.26
C GLU A 127 10.19 11.06 11.49
N ASN A 128 9.66 12.29 11.44
CA ASN A 128 9.60 13.17 12.59
C ASN A 128 8.42 12.79 13.51
N LYS A 129 8.61 11.70 14.26
CA LYS A 129 7.62 11.08 15.15
C LYS A 129 7.05 12.05 16.19
N SER A 130 7.77 13.13 16.50
CA SER A 130 7.35 14.14 17.49
C SER A 130 6.12 14.95 17.07
N LEU A 131 5.92 15.10 15.76
CA LEU A 131 4.83 15.88 15.18
C LEU A 131 3.65 15.01 14.75
N VAL A 132 3.76 13.68 14.92
CA VAL A 132 2.72 12.73 14.53
C VAL A 132 1.71 12.57 15.68
N SER A 133 0.42 12.73 15.36
CA SER A 133 -0.66 12.70 16.35
C SER A 133 -1.82 11.80 15.93
N TYR A 134 -2.56 11.28 16.91
CA TYR A 134 -3.75 10.44 16.69
C TYR A 134 -4.84 11.13 15.87
N LYS A 135 -4.87 12.48 15.86
CA LYS A 135 -5.82 13.25 15.06
C LYS A 135 -5.62 13.06 13.55
N GLN A 136 -4.43 12.61 13.12
CA GLN A 136 -4.14 12.39 11.70
C GLN A 136 -4.71 11.07 11.18
N ILE A 137 -5.10 10.14 12.06
CA ILE A 137 -5.62 8.82 11.67
C ILE A 137 -6.87 8.99 10.80
N THR A 138 -7.77 9.92 11.12
CA THR A 138 -8.97 10.17 10.32
C THR A 138 -8.63 10.55 8.88
N ASN A 139 -7.62 11.39 8.68
CA ASN A 139 -7.14 11.74 7.34
C ASN A 139 -6.47 10.56 6.64
N TRP A 140 -5.75 9.70 7.37
CA TRP A 140 -5.13 8.51 6.81
C TRP A 140 -6.17 7.47 6.36
N LEU A 141 -7.32 7.39 7.04
CA LEU A 141 -8.40 6.48 6.66
C LEU A 141 -9.09 6.87 5.34
N ILE A 142 -8.93 8.12 4.87
CA ILE A 142 -9.54 8.56 3.60
C ILE A 142 -9.07 7.68 2.44
N TYR A 143 -7.77 7.36 2.36
CA TYR A 143 -7.22 6.54 1.28
C TYR A 143 -7.82 5.12 1.21
N PRO A 144 -7.74 4.28 2.27
CA PRO A 144 -8.32 2.94 2.25
C PRO A 144 -9.86 2.95 2.12
N LEU A 145 -10.56 3.97 2.65
CA LEU A 145 -12.01 4.09 2.50
C LEU A 145 -12.41 4.38 1.05
N MET A 146 -11.74 5.35 0.39
CA MET A 146 -11.98 5.64 -1.02
C MET A 146 -11.67 4.42 -1.89
N TYR A 147 -10.56 3.74 -1.61
CA TYR A 147 -10.21 2.50 -2.29
C TYR A 147 -11.30 1.44 -2.14
N LEU A 148 -11.76 1.19 -0.92
CA LEU A 148 -12.80 0.21 -0.62
C LEU A 148 -14.10 0.52 -1.38
N ILE A 149 -14.56 1.78 -1.32
CA ILE A 149 -15.75 2.23 -2.05
C ILE A 149 -15.59 1.97 -3.55
N TYR A 150 -14.44 2.35 -4.11
CA TYR A 150 -14.14 2.16 -5.53
C TYR A 150 -14.21 0.68 -5.93
N ILE A 151 -13.54 -0.22 -5.22
CA ILE A 151 -13.50 -1.64 -5.61
C ILE A 151 -14.84 -2.34 -5.43
N LEU A 152 -15.67 -1.92 -4.46
CA LEU A 152 -17.00 -2.51 -4.26
C LEU A 152 -17.97 -2.07 -5.36
N ILE A 153 -17.99 -0.77 -5.68
CA ILE A 153 -18.81 -0.24 -6.79
C ILE A 153 -18.38 -0.90 -8.10
N ARG A 154 -17.07 -0.91 -8.39
CA ARG A 154 -16.54 -1.51 -9.62
C ARG A 154 -16.80 -3.01 -9.67
N GLY A 155 -16.61 -3.72 -8.56
CA GLY A 155 -16.84 -5.15 -8.49
C GLY A 155 -18.29 -5.51 -8.78
N ASN A 156 -19.25 -4.67 -8.37
CA ASN A 156 -20.66 -4.85 -8.69
C ASN A 156 -20.95 -4.75 -10.20
N PHE A 157 -20.28 -3.85 -10.92
CA PHE A 157 -20.49 -3.69 -12.37
C PHE A 157 -19.66 -4.66 -13.23
N SER A 158 -18.43 -4.95 -12.82
CA SER A 158 -17.47 -5.73 -13.63
C SER A 158 -17.40 -7.21 -13.27
N GLY A 159 -17.95 -7.60 -12.12
CA GLY A 159 -17.76 -8.93 -11.51
C GLY A 159 -16.34 -9.21 -11.01
N PHE A 160 -15.39 -8.30 -11.22
CA PHE A 160 -14.01 -8.48 -10.77
C PHE A 160 -13.76 -7.79 -9.43
N TYR A 161 -13.36 -8.61 -8.47
CA TYR A 161 -12.96 -8.22 -7.13
C TYR A 161 -11.48 -8.58 -6.94
N PRO A 162 -10.60 -7.63 -6.58
CA PRO A 162 -9.15 -7.85 -6.54
C PRO A 162 -8.71 -8.84 -5.45
N TYR A 163 -9.55 -9.07 -4.43
CA TYR A 163 -9.21 -9.97 -3.33
C TYR A 163 -10.39 -10.87 -2.96
N PRO A 164 -10.13 -12.12 -2.54
CA PRO A 164 -11.19 -13.06 -2.18
C PRO A 164 -12.01 -12.58 -0.99
N PHE A 165 -11.41 -11.89 -0.02
CA PHE A 165 -12.07 -11.42 1.21
C PHE A 165 -13.01 -10.23 1.01
N ILE A 166 -13.02 -9.58 -0.16
CA ILE A 166 -14.00 -8.52 -0.51
C ILE A 166 -14.92 -8.94 -1.66
N ASN A 167 -14.86 -10.20 -2.09
CA ASN A 167 -15.63 -10.69 -3.23
C ASN A 167 -17.10 -10.89 -2.83
N VAL A 168 -17.97 -9.96 -3.24
CA VAL A 168 -19.41 -10.00 -2.91
C VAL A 168 -20.13 -11.16 -3.58
N ILE A 169 -19.70 -11.59 -4.77
CA ILE A 169 -20.30 -12.72 -5.49
C ILE A 169 -20.12 -14.02 -4.68
N ASN A 170 -18.93 -14.21 -4.10
CA ASN A 170 -18.59 -15.43 -3.38
C ASN A 170 -19.00 -15.40 -1.90
N LEU A 171 -19.00 -14.22 -1.26
CA LEU A 171 -19.17 -14.09 0.19
C LEU A 171 -20.53 -13.49 0.60
N GLY A 172 -21.24 -12.85 -0.32
CA GLY A 172 -22.39 -12.01 -0.02
C GLY A 172 -22.01 -10.68 0.66
N ILE A 173 -22.90 -9.70 0.58
CA ILE A 173 -22.63 -8.33 1.05
C ILE A 173 -22.34 -8.26 2.56
N THR A 174 -23.06 -9.05 3.37
CA THR A 174 -22.91 -9.04 4.84
C THR A 174 -21.49 -9.39 5.27
N LYS A 175 -20.92 -10.47 4.72
CA LYS A 175 -19.57 -10.91 5.08
C LYS A 175 -18.50 -9.94 4.56
N VAL A 176 -18.72 -9.35 3.38
CA VAL A 176 -17.83 -8.31 2.85
C VAL A 176 -17.85 -7.05 3.73
N LEU A 177 -19.00 -6.64 4.25
CA LEU A 177 -19.08 -5.51 5.20
C LEU A 177 -18.34 -5.80 6.51
N ILE A 178 -18.49 -7.01 7.06
CA ILE A 178 -17.74 -7.44 8.25
C ILE A 178 -16.23 -7.39 7.98
N ASN A 179 -15.77 -7.99 6.88
CA ASN A 179 -14.35 -7.97 6.50
C ASN A 179 -13.83 -6.54 6.30
N SER A 180 -14.65 -5.66 5.71
CA SER A 180 -14.33 -4.25 5.53
C SER A 180 -14.15 -3.52 6.86
N VAL A 181 -15.05 -3.73 7.82
CA VAL A 181 -14.94 -3.17 9.18
C VAL A 181 -13.68 -3.67 9.87
N LEU A 182 -13.36 -4.96 9.78
CA LEU A 182 -12.14 -5.54 10.34
C LEU A 182 -10.87 -4.94 9.73
N LEU A 183 -10.85 -4.72 8.41
CA LEU A 183 -9.73 -4.04 7.75
C LEU A 183 -9.59 -2.60 8.22
N ILE A 184 -10.67 -1.82 8.32
CA ILE A 184 -10.62 -0.44 8.83
C ILE A 184 -10.17 -0.40 10.30
N ALA A 185 -10.60 -1.37 11.11
CA ALA A 185 -10.11 -1.53 12.48
C ALA A 185 -8.60 -1.84 12.49
N LEU A 186 -8.10 -2.68 11.59
CA LEU A 186 -6.67 -2.96 11.42
C LEU A 186 -5.88 -1.71 11.01
N PHE A 187 -6.37 -0.92 10.03
CA PHE A 187 -5.78 0.37 9.65
C PHE A 187 -5.68 1.32 10.85
N THR A 188 -6.76 1.43 11.62
CA THR A 188 -6.83 2.31 12.79
C THR A 188 -5.88 1.83 13.89
N GLY A 189 -5.88 0.53 14.18
CA GLY A 189 -5.03 -0.10 15.19
C GLY A 189 -3.55 0.01 14.86
N LEU A 190 -3.14 -0.27 13.61
CA LEU A 190 -1.76 -0.09 13.18
C LEU A 190 -1.35 1.38 13.17
N SER A 191 -2.22 2.29 12.74
CA SER A 191 -1.94 3.73 12.84
C SER A 191 -1.65 4.15 14.28
N ALA A 192 -2.49 3.70 15.22
CA ALA A 192 -2.28 3.96 16.64
C ALA A 192 -0.98 3.33 17.16
N LEU A 193 -0.66 2.10 16.73
CA LEU A 193 0.57 1.40 17.08
C LEU A 193 1.82 2.14 16.61
N PHE A 194 1.87 2.55 15.33
CA PHE A 194 3.00 3.31 14.79
C PHE A 194 3.19 4.65 15.51
N ILE A 195 2.10 5.35 15.86
CA ILE A 195 2.16 6.57 16.67
C ILE A 195 2.73 6.27 18.06
N ARG A 196 2.27 5.19 18.70
CA ARG A 196 2.74 4.78 20.03
C ARG A 196 4.23 4.41 20.02
N ILE A 197 4.66 3.59 19.06
CA ILE A 197 6.08 3.24 18.86
C ILE A 197 6.88 4.53 18.61
N GLY A 198 6.38 5.42 17.75
CA GLY A 198 7.03 6.68 17.43
C GLY A 198 7.28 7.55 18.66
N ARG A 199 6.32 7.60 19.59
CA ARG A 199 6.45 8.30 20.88
C ARG A 199 7.43 7.61 21.84
N ALA A 200 7.45 6.27 21.87
CA ALA A 200 8.33 5.51 22.76
C ALA A 200 9.81 5.62 22.35
N VAL A 201 10.09 5.57 21.04
CA VAL A 201 11.47 5.67 20.50
C VAL A 201 12.02 7.10 20.63
N LYS A 202 11.14 8.11 20.79
CA LYS A 202 11.51 9.52 21.01
C LYS A 202 12.10 9.77 22.42
N ASN A 203 11.93 8.85 23.37
CA ASN A 203 12.41 9.03 24.75
C ASN A 203 13.89 8.64 24.94
N LYS A 204 14.75 8.89 23.95
CA LYS A 204 16.21 8.85 24.08
C LYS A 204 16.82 10.10 23.47
#